data_AF-B7PEN5-F1
#
_entry.id   AF-B7PEN5-F1
#
_cell.length_a   1.000
_cell.length_b   1.000
_cell.length_c   1.000
_cell.angle_alpha   90.00
_cell.angle_beta   90.00
_cell.angle_gamma   90.00
#
_symmetry.space_group_name_H-M   'P 1'
#
loop_
_entity.id
_entity.type
_entity.pdbx_description
1 polymer ?
#
loop_
_entity_poly.entity_id
_entity_poly.type
_entity_poly.pdbx_seq_one_letter_code
_entity_poly.pdbx_strand_id
1 'polypeptide(L)'
;MQVLFKKNDDGPVKEGVLVEWHAQAKKKSFTLLTQLLHGLSDALESASTQQGKNLERLHARQRHLNSKKVRLFCSNQEQKYLLTAEGHARGIGLPINSAILERDLGAYAESLVTDFAKELDSVLEEEDKKTYTRSLKQSLAHLIDATQLQNERALEAVFEKAVAAASDTFSSKAVVSEALTDQQLTRAAKEGMDAAFQVFNSECKRFSSEKKCGLHEALLKDVINRRMEDLRKENDQFISKLMADT
;
A
#
# COMPACT_ATOMS: atom_id res chain seq x y z
N MET A 1 3.43 21.79 -36.88
CA MET A 1 2.69 20.95 -35.91
C MET A 1 2.96 19.46 -36.10
N GLN A 2 2.77 18.83 -37.27
CA GLN A 2 3.17 17.42 -37.47
C GLN A 2 4.66 17.15 -37.18
N VAL A 3 5.54 18.09 -37.51
CA VAL A 3 6.98 18.00 -37.19
C VAL A 3 7.24 17.96 -35.68
N LEU A 4 6.45 18.69 -34.88
CA LEU A 4 6.59 18.71 -33.43
C LEU A 4 6.15 17.37 -32.82
N PHE A 5 4.99 16.86 -33.25
CA PHE A 5 4.51 15.56 -32.76
C PHE A 5 5.40 14.40 -33.20
N LYS A 6 5.91 14.39 -34.44
CA LYS A 6 6.88 13.38 -34.90
C LYS A 6 8.19 13.39 -34.12
N LYS A 7 8.64 14.56 -33.64
CA LYS A 7 9.83 14.67 -32.78
C LYS A 7 9.62 14.11 -31.38
N ASN A 8 8.37 14.01 -30.95
CA ASN A 8 7.96 13.46 -29.66
C ASN A 8 7.35 12.06 -29.81
N ASP A 9 7.60 11.36 -30.92
CA ASP A 9 7.04 10.03 -31.24
C ASP A 9 5.51 9.96 -31.10
N ASP A 10 4.83 11.02 -31.55
CA ASP A 10 3.39 11.23 -31.39
C ASP A 10 2.90 11.21 -29.92
N GLY A 11 3.81 11.35 -28.97
CA GLY A 11 3.57 11.47 -27.53
C GLY A 11 3.06 12.86 -27.10
N PRO A 12 2.90 13.06 -25.79
CA PRO A 12 2.51 14.35 -25.23
C PRO A 12 3.63 15.38 -25.41
N VAL A 13 3.22 16.65 -25.54
CA VAL A 13 4.12 17.80 -25.67
C VAL A 13 3.83 18.76 -24.52
N LYS A 14 4.87 19.34 -23.92
CA LYS A 14 4.71 20.38 -22.90
C LYS A 14 3.93 21.57 -23.47
N GLU A 15 2.98 22.09 -22.69
CA GLU A 15 2.03 23.10 -23.16
C GLU A 15 2.72 24.39 -23.66
N GLY A 16 3.72 24.89 -22.92
CA GLY A 16 4.51 26.06 -23.35
C GLY A 16 5.15 25.90 -24.73
N VAL A 17 5.72 24.71 -25.01
CA VAL A 17 6.34 24.41 -26.31
C VAL A 17 5.29 24.38 -27.43
N LEU A 18 4.10 23.86 -27.15
CA LEU A 18 3.00 23.82 -28.11
C LEU A 18 2.54 25.24 -28.50
N VAL A 19 2.41 26.12 -27.51
CA VAL A 19 2.02 27.53 -27.70
C VAL A 19 3.08 28.30 -28.47
N GLU A 20 4.36 28.13 -28.12
CA GLU A 20 5.49 28.77 -28.81
C GLU A 20 5.56 28.34 -30.28
N TRP A 21 5.41 27.05 -30.56
CA TRP A 21 5.36 26.56 -31.94
C TRP A 21 4.18 27.19 -32.68
N HIS A 22 2.99 27.20 -32.08
CA HIS A 22 1.84 27.83 -32.72
C HIS A 22 2.11 29.31 -33.07
N ALA A 23 2.67 30.09 -32.15
CA ALA A 23 3.04 31.48 -32.40
C ALA A 23 4.05 31.61 -33.55
N GLN A 24 5.06 30.73 -33.61
CA GLN A 24 6.05 30.73 -34.69
C GLN A 24 5.42 30.36 -36.05
N ALA A 25 4.56 29.34 -36.08
CA ALA A 25 3.84 28.93 -37.28
C ALA A 25 2.93 30.05 -37.77
N LYS A 26 2.18 30.70 -36.86
CA LYS A 26 1.30 31.82 -37.16
C LYS A 26 2.08 32.98 -37.78
N LYS A 27 3.20 33.40 -37.16
CA LYS A 27 4.06 34.47 -37.67
C LYS A 27 4.56 34.17 -39.09
N LYS A 28 5.16 32.99 -39.32
CA LYS A 28 5.67 32.59 -40.64
C LYS A 28 4.57 32.52 -41.70
N SER A 29 3.40 32.01 -41.32
CA SER A 29 2.23 31.92 -42.21
C SER A 29 1.77 33.29 -42.68
N PHE A 30 1.66 34.26 -41.76
CA PHE A 30 1.29 35.63 -42.10
C PHE A 30 2.36 36.33 -42.92
N THR A 31 3.65 36.15 -42.60
CA THR A 31 4.74 36.72 -43.41
C THR A 31 4.69 36.23 -44.87
N LEU A 32 4.47 34.92 -45.07
CA LEU A 32 4.32 34.34 -46.41
C LEU A 32 3.07 34.88 -47.13
N LEU A 33 1.94 35.00 -46.42
CA LEU A 33 0.72 35.56 -46.98
C LEU A 33 0.93 37.01 -47.46
N THR A 34 1.59 37.85 -46.64
CA THR A 34 1.92 39.23 -47.00
C THR A 34 2.83 39.32 -48.21
N GLN A 35 3.80 38.41 -48.35
CA GLN A 35 4.69 38.35 -49.51
C GLN A 35 3.96 37.92 -50.79
N LEU A 36 3.02 36.97 -50.68
CA LEU A 36 2.28 36.43 -51.83
C LEU A 36 1.22 37.38 -52.38
N LEU A 37 0.53 38.11 -51.49
CA LEU A 37 -0.57 39.02 -51.85
C LEU A 37 -0.13 40.49 -51.83
N HIS A 38 1.17 40.72 -51.98
CA HIS A 38 1.72 42.07 -52.03
C HIS A 38 1.07 42.88 -53.15
N GLY A 39 0.54 44.07 -52.83
CA GLY A 39 -0.18 44.93 -53.77
C GLY A 39 -1.68 44.63 -53.96
N LEU A 40 -2.22 43.58 -53.30
CA LEU A 40 -3.66 43.25 -53.33
C LEU A 40 -4.26 43.39 -51.92
N SER A 41 -4.53 44.63 -51.49
CA SER A 41 -4.96 44.96 -50.12
C SER A 41 -6.20 44.18 -49.65
N ASP A 42 -7.25 44.17 -50.46
CA ASP A 42 -8.55 43.61 -50.05
C ASP A 42 -8.49 42.07 -49.99
N ALA A 43 -7.75 41.47 -50.94
CA ALA A 43 -7.50 40.03 -50.96
C ALA A 43 -6.60 39.61 -49.77
N LEU A 44 -5.60 40.43 -49.43
CA LEU A 44 -4.72 40.20 -48.30
C LEU A 44 -5.49 40.24 -46.97
N GLU A 45 -6.37 41.21 -46.78
CA GLU A 45 -7.15 41.35 -45.55
C GLU A 45 -8.13 40.18 -45.37
N SER A 46 -8.85 39.82 -46.44
CA SER A 46 -9.76 38.67 -46.44
C SER A 46 -9.03 37.34 -46.18
N ALA A 47 -7.92 37.10 -46.89
CA ALA A 47 -7.13 35.89 -46.73
C ALA A 47 -6.46 35.80 -45.35
N SER A 48 -5.98 36.92 -44.82
CA SER A 48 -5.41 37.03 -43.47
C SER A 48 -6.45 36.66 -42.41
N THR A 49 -7.66 37.19 -42.52
CA THR A 49 -8.76 36.90 -41.60
C THR A 49 -9.13 35.42 -41.63
N GLN A 50 -9.28 34.85 -42.83
CA GLN A 50 -9.63 33.44 -43.00
C GLN A 50 -8.52 32.50 -42.51
N GLN A 51 -7.26 32.80 -42.85
CA GLN A 51 -6.10 32.01 -42.42
C GLN A 51 -5.90 32.10 -40.91
N GLY A 52 -6.10 33.26 -40.30
CA GLY A 52 -6.11 33.42 -38.85
C GLY A 52 -7.14 32.52 -38.17
N LYS A 53 -8.40 32.56 -38.63
CA LYS A 53 -9.47 31.68 -38.10
C LYS A 53 -9.12 30.20 -38.25
N ASN A 54 -8.56 29.80 -39.38
CA ASN A 54 -8.18 28.40 -39.61
C ASN A 54 -7.03 27.95 -38.71
N LEU A 55 -6.00 28.79 -38.54
CA LEU A 55 -4.85 28.50 -37.67
C LEU A 55 -5.27 28.35 -36.20
N GLU A 56 -6.16 29.23 -35.72
CA GLU A 56 -6.69 29.15 -34.35
C GLU A 56 -7.54 27.89 -34.14
N ARG A 57 -8.42 27.54 -35.10
CA ARG A 57 -9.20 26.29 -35.03
C ARG A 57 -8.31 25.05 -34.98
N LEU A 58 -7.25 25.01 -35.80
CA LEU A 58 -6.30 23.90 -35.80
C LEU A 58 -5.52 23.81 -34.49
N HIS A 59 -5.09 24.96 -33.95
CA HIS A 59 -4.39 25.02 -32.68
C HIS A 59 -5.27 24.55 -31.52
N ALA A 60 -6.52 25.03 -31.44
CA ALA A 60 -7.47 24.58 -30.42
C ALA A 60 -7.69 23.05 -30.46
N ARG A 61 -7.85 22.48 -31.66
CA ARG A 61 -7.97 21.02 -31.83
C ARG A 61 -6.71 20.28 -31.35
N GLN A 62 -5.53 20.79 -31.68
CA GLN A 62 -4.26 20.16 -31.30
C GLN A 62 -4.00 20.26 -29.81
N ARG A 63 -4.27 21.41 -29.19
CA ARG A 63 -4.20 21.62 -27.75
C ARG A 63 -5.13 20.67 -27.00
N HIS A 64 -6.36 20.50 -27.49
CA HIS A 64 -7.31 19.55 -26.91
C HIS A 64 -6.83 18.10 -27.01
N LEU A 65 -6.29 17.68 -28.16
CA LEU A 65 -5.71 16.34 -28.32
C LEU A 65 -4.48 16.15 -27.44
N ASN A 66 -3.61 17.16 -27.35
CA ASN A 66 -2.42 17.12 -26.51
C ASN A 66 -2.81 16.97 -25.03
N SER A 67 -3.77 17.75 -24.54
CA SER A 67 -4.31 17.60 -23.17
C SER A 67 -4.83 16.20 -22.87
N LYS A 68 -5.46 15.52 -23.85
CA LYS A 68 -5.87 14.12 -23.70
C LYS A 68 -4.67 13.18 -23.64
N LYS A 69 -3.66 13.37 -24.50
CA LYS A 69 -2.43 12.58 -24.48
C LYS A 69 -1.66 12.74 -23.16
N VAL A 70 -1.56 13.97 -22.64
CA VAL A 70 -0.95 14.26 -21.34
C VAL A 70 -1.68 13.50 -20.22
N ARG A 71 -3.01 13.61 -20.16
CA ARG A 71 -3.80 12.87 -19.16
C ARG A 71 -3.62 11.35 -19.24
N LEU A 72 -3.66 10.80 -20.46
CA LEU A 72 -3.43 9.37 -20.68
C LEU A 72 -2.02 8.95 -20.26
N PHE A 73 -1.00 9.76 -20.60
CA PHE A 73 0.37 9.50 -20.18
C PHE A 73 0.50 9.49 -18.66
N CYS A 74 -0.01 10.50 -17.96
CA CYS A 74 0.04 10.56 -16.50
C CYS A 74 -0.68 9.36 -15.86
N SER A 75 -1.87 9.01 -16.35
CA SER A 75 -2.64 7.88 -15.84
C SER A 75 -1.93 6.55 -16.08
N ASN A 76 -1.32 6.34 -17.25
CA ASN A 76 -0.57 5.13 -17.55
C ASN A 76 0.68 5.02 -16.68
N GLN A 77 1.38 6.13 -16.44
CA GLN A 77 2.53 6.13 -15.54
C GLN A 77 2.10 5.86 -14.09
N GLU A 78 1.06 6.53 -13.60
CA GLU A 78 0.52 6.27 -12.26
C GLU A 78 0.19 4.78 -12.09
N GLN A 79 -0.49 4.17 -13.06
CA GLN A 79 -0.80 2.75 -13.04
C GLN A 79 0.45 1.86 -13.05
N LYS A 80 1.47 2.20 -13.84
CA LYS A 80 2.74 1.45 -13.86
C LYS A 80 3.44 1.48 -12.50
N TYR A 81 3.51 2.65 -11.86
CA TYR A 81 4.10 2.80 -10.53
C TYR A 81 3.30 2.04 -9.46
N LEU A 82 1.96 2.05 -9.55
CA LEU A 82 1.09 1.25 -8.67
C LEU A 82 1.31 -0.25 -8.84
N LEU A 83 1.38 -0.75 -10.08
CA LEU A 83 1.68 -2.17 -10.33
C LEU A 83 3.05 -2.57 -9.79
N THR A 84 4.03 -1.67 -9.87
CA THR A 84 5.38 -1.89 -9.32
C THR A 84 5.36 -1.94 -7.80
N ALA A 85 4.56 -1.07 -7.16
CA ALA A 85 4.32 -1.09 -5.72
C ALA A 85 3.60 -2.37 -5.26
N GLU A 86 2.56 -2.79 -5.99
CA GLU A 86 1.85 -4.05 -5.71
C GLU A 86 2.77 -5.26 -5.84
N GLY A 87 3.61 -5.29 -6.89
CA GLY A 87 4.59 -6.36 -7.09
C GLY A 87 5.57 -6.45 -5.92
N HIS A 88 6.06 -5.30 -5.45
CA HIS A 88 6.95 -5.25 -4.28
C HIS A 88 6.24 -5.73 -3.00
N ALA A 89 5.05 -5.21 -2.70
CA ALA A 89 4.28 -5.59 -1.52
C ALA A 89 3.92 -7.08 -1.50
N ARG A 90 3.55 -7.67 -2.64
CA ARG A 90 3.28 -9.12 -2.76
C ARG A 90 4.54 -9.98 -2.61
N GLY A 91 5.72 -9.42 -2.89
CA GLY A 91 7.01 -10.09 -2.69
C GLY A 91 7.41 -10.20 -1.22
N ILE A 92 6.78 -9.45 -0.32
CA ILE A 92 7.07 -9.49 1.11
C ILE A 92 6.44 -10.75 1.72
N GLY A 93 7.28 -11.62 2.28
CA GLY A 93 6.84 -12.83 2.97
C GLY A 93 6.20 -12.53 4.33
N LEU A 94 4.88 -12.33 4.36
CA LEU A 94 4.10 -12.14 5.60
C LEU A 94 4.01 -13.47 6.40
N PRO A 95 3.95 -13.44 7.74
CA PRO A 95 3.95 -12.25 8.61
C PRO A 95 5.34 -11.72 8.93
N ILE A 96 5.46 -10.40 9.02
CA ILE A 96 6.65 -9.69 9.49
C ILE A 96 6.28 -8.67 10.57
N ASN A 97 7.29 -8.09 11.21
CA ASN A 97 7.09 -7.04 12.20
C ASN A 97 6.45 -5.81 11.56
N SER A 98 5.36 -5.31 12.15
CA SER A 98 4.56 -4.20 11.64
C SER A 98 5.38 -2.92 11.46
N ALA A 99 6.29 -2.63 12.39
CA ALA A 99 7.15 -1.45 12.31
C ALA A 99 8.22 -1.56 11.22
N ILE A 100 8.62 -2.78 10.87
CA ILE A 100 9.55 -3.03 9.75
C ILE A 100 8.80 -2.88 8.43
N LEU A 101 7.61 -3.47 8.33
CA LEU A 101 6.74 -3.39 7.15
C LEU A 101 6.39 -1.94 6.80
N GLU A 102 5.96 -1.15 7.79
CA GLU A 102 5.60 0.26 7.60
C GLU A 102 6.79 1.08 7.11
N ARG A 103 7.98 0.88 7.69
CA ARG A 103 9.19 1.60 7.29
C ARG A 103 9.61 1.25 5.87
N ASP A 104 9.61 -0.04 5.53
CA ASP A 104 10.05 -0.53 4.22
C ASP A 104 9.11 -0.06 3.11
N LEU A 105 7.80 -0.28 3.27
CA LEU A 105 6.80 0.16 2.31
C LEU A 105 6.72 1.69 2.22
N GLY A 106 6.86 2.40 3.34
CA GLY A 106 6.89 3.86 3.37
C GLY A 106 8.07 4.44 2.60
N ALA A 107 9.28 3.94 2.85
CA ALA A 107 10.49 4.37 2.15
C ALA A 107 10.41 4.05 0.64
N TYR A 108 9.89 2.87 0.29
CA TYR A 108 9.70 2.49 -1.11
C TYR A 108 8.66 3.38 -1.80
N ALA A 109 7.52 3.65 -1.15
CA ALA A 109 6.51 4.57 -1.69
C ALA A 109 7.05 5.99 -1.91
N GLU A 110 7.87 6.51 -0.99
CA GLU A 110 8.54 7.80 -1.17
C GLU A 110 9.45 7.80 -2.40
N SER A 111 10.28 6.75 -2.58
CA SER A 111 11.14 6.64 -3.77
C SER A 111 10.34 6.63 -5.07
N LEU A 112 9.24 5.84 -5.13
CA LEU A 112 8.37 5.76 -6.30
C LEU A 112 7.75 7.12 -6.63
N VAL A 113 7.32 7.87 -5.63
CA VAL A 113 6.77 9.22 -5.85
C VAL A 113 7.84 10.18 -6.37
N THR A 114 9.08 10.10 -5.87
CA THR A 114 10.15 10.95 -6.39
C THR A 114 10.51 10.64 -7.83
N ASP A 115 10.51 9.37 -8.23
CA ASP A 115 10.82 8.97 -9.59
C ASP A 115 9.67 9.28 -10.55
N PHE A 116 8.43 9.06 -10.12
CA PHE A 116 7.24 9.50 -10.85
C PHE A 116 7.25 11.02 -11.09
N ALA A 117 7.61 11.80 -10.07
CA ALA A 117 7.71 13.26 -10.20
C ALA A 117 8.74 13.69 -11.26
N LYS A 118 9.89 13.00 -11.35
CA LYS A 118 10.92 13.28 -12.38
C LYS A 118 10.43 12.93 -13.79
N GLU A 119 9.71 11.82 -13.96
CA GLU A 119 9.17 11.45 -15.28
C GLU A 119 8.16 12.48 -15.80
N LEU A 120 7.36 13.06 -14.89
CA LEU A 120 6.38 14.08 -15.22
C LEU A 120 6.97 15.44 -15.64
N ASP A 121 8.21 15.76 -15.25
CA ASP A 121 8.86 17.05 -15.56
C ASP A 121 8.99 17.32 -17.07
N SER A 122 9.07 16.25 -17.85
CA SER A 122 9.15 16.31 -19.31
C SER A 122 7.86 16.78 -19.97
N VAL A 123 6.71 16.68 -19.27
CA VAL A 123 5.38 16.87 -19.86
C VAL A 123 4.56 17.96 -19.14
N LEU A 124 4.71 18.08 -17.82
CA LEU A 124 3.87 18.94 -16.97
C LEU A 124 4.60 20.19 -16.47
N GLU A 125 3.79 21.14 -16.00
CA GLU A 125 4.24 22.24 -15.15
C GLU A 125 4.09 21.86 -13.67
N GLU A 126 4.75 22.61 -12.79
CA GLU A 126 4.84 22.29 -11.35
C GLU A 126 3.45 22.19 -10.66
N GLU A 127 2.47 23.00 -11.05
CA GLU A 127 1.14 22.96 -10.42
C GLU A 127 0.35 21.69 -10.77
N ASP A 128 0.37 21.27 -12.04
CA ASP A 128 -0.30 20.04 -12.48
C ASP A 128 0.40 18.81 -11.92
N LYS A 129 1.73 18.84 -11.84
CA LYS A 129 2.57 17.78 -11.24
C LYS A 129 2.18 17.48 -9.79
N LYS A 130 1.89 18.52 -8.98
CA LYS A 130 1.42 18.34 -7.59
C LYS A 130 0.11 17.55 -7.51
N THR A 131 -0.78 17.71 -8.49
CA THR A 131 -2.06 17.01 -8.51
C THR A 131 -1.89 15.51 -8.74
N TYR A 132 -1.10 15.12 -9.75
CA TYR A 132 -0.85 13.71 -10.04
C TYR A 132 0.01 13.03 -8.97
N THR A 133 1.04 13.71 -8.46
CA THR A 133 1.87 13.16 -7.37
C THR A 133 1.06 12.96 -6.08
N ARG A 134 0.09 13.83 -5.79
CA ARG A 134 -0.85 13.63 -4.67
C ARG A 134 -1.76 12.42 -4.90
N SER A 135 -2.29 12.25 -6.10
CA SER A 135 -3.10 11.07 -6.47
C SER A 135 -2.32 9.77 -6.24
N LEU A 136 -1.09 9.69 -6.76
CA LEU A 136 -0.22 8.53 -6.58
C LEU A 136 0.07 8.27 -5.09
N LYS A 137 0.38 9.31 -4.31
CA LYS A 137 0.60 9.19 -2.86
C LYS A 137 -0.61 8.58 -2.14
N GLN A 138 -1.82 9.01 -2.48
CA GLN A 138 -3.05 8.47 -1.87
C GLN A 138 -3.25 6.99 -2.25
N SER A 139 -3.08 6.66 -3.51
CA SER A 139 -3.19 5.28 -4.00
C SER A 139 -2.13 4.36 -3.36
N LEU A 140 -0.90 4.83 -3.18
CA LEU A 140 0.15 4.10 -2.46
C LEU A 140 -0.18 3.94 -0.97
N ALA A 141 -0.71 4.97 -0.30
CA ALA A 141 -1.12 4.86 1.10
C ALA A 141 -2.19 3.77 1.29
N HIS A 142 -3.19 3.71 0.41
CA HIS A 142 -4.21 2.64 0.45
C HIS A 142 -3.61 1.23 0.27
N LEU A 143 -2.59 1.09 -0.58
CA LEU A 143 -1.88 -0.17 -0.77
C LEU A 143 -1.09 -0.57 0.48
N ILE A 144 -0.44 0.40 1.14
CA ILE A 144 0.26 0.19 2.41
C ILE A 144 -0.72 -0.28 3.48
N ASP A 145 -1.83 0.42 3.66
CA ASP A 145 -2.86 0.08 4.64
C ASP A 145 -3.43 -1.33 4.39
N ALA A 146 -3.69 -1.67 3.12
CA ALA A 146 -4.18 -2.99 2.75
C ALA A 146 -3.16 -4.10 3.08
N THR A 147 -1.87 -3.84 2.85
CA THR A 147 -0.79 -4.79 3.14
C THR A 147 -0.56 -4.94 4.65
N GLN A 148 -0.64 -3.83 5.40
CA GLN A 148 -0.59 -3.84 6.87
C GLN A 148 -1.74 -4.66 7.45
N LEU A 149 -2.96 -4.50 6.93
CA LEU A 149 -4.12 -5.29 7.37
C LEU A 149 -3.92 -6.80 7.10
N GLN A 150 -3.34 -7.16 5.96
CA GLN A 150 -3.00 -8.56 5.66
C GLN A 150 -1.95 -9.09 6.64
N ASN A 151 -0.92 -8.30 6.94
CA ASN A 151 0.10 -8.65 7.92
C ASN A 151 -0.49 -8.84 9.31
N GLU A 152 -1.37 -7.94 9.73
CA GLU A 152 -2.06 -8.02 11.02
C GLU A 152 -2.89 -9.29 11.16
N ARG A 153 -3.63 -9.68 10.11
CA ARG A 153 -4.39 -10.95 10.11
C ARG A 153 -3.48 -12.16 10.19
N ALA A 154 -2.36 -12.13 9.47
CA ALA A 154 -1.37 -13.21 9.51
C ALA A 154 -0.70 -13.31 10.90
N LEU A 155 -0.39 -12.18 11.54
CA LEU A 155 0.12 -12.13 12.90
C LEU A 155 -0.89 -12.67 13.92
N GLU A 156 -2.16 -12.26 13.81
CA GLU A 156 -3.24 -12.77 14.66
C GLU A 156 -3.32 -14.30 14.60
N ALA A 157 -3.31 -14.86 13.38
CA ALA A 157 -3.34 -16.31 13.18
C ALA A 157 -2.12 -17.03 13.77
N VAL A 158 -0.94 -16.37 13.83
CA VAL A 158 0.24 -16.92 14.51
C VAL A 158 0.03 -16.91 16.02
N PHE A 159 -0.46 -15.80 16.59
CA PHE A 159 -0.69 -15.69 18.03
C PHE A 159 -1.79 -16.66 18.52
N GLU A 160 -2.89 -16.80 17.79
CA GLU A 160 -3.95 -17.76 18.11
C GLU A 160 -3.44 -19.20 18.12
N LYS A 161 -2.62 -19.58 17.12
CA LYS A 161 -1.98 -20.89 17.08
C LYS A 161 -1.05 -21.12 18.26
N ALA A 162 -0.27 -20.09 18.64
CA ALA A 162 0.63 -20.17 19.78
C ALA A 162 -0.13 -20.31 21.10
N VAL A 163 -1.26 -19.60 21.27
CA VAL A 163 -2.13 -19.76 22.44
C VAL A 163 -2.73 -21.18 22.49
N ALA A 164 -3.20 -21.70 21.36
CA ALA A 164 -3.73 -23.06 21.28
C ALA A 164 -2.67 -24.12 21.63
N ALA A 165 -1.48 -24.05 21.02
CA ALA A 165 -0.37 -24.96 21.30
C ALA A 165 0.09 -24.89 22.76
N ALA A 166 0.14 -23.70 23.35
CA ALA A 166 0.47 -23.50 24.75
C ALA A 166 -0.62 -24.07 25.68
N SER A 167 -1.90 -23.89 25.35
CA SER A 167 -3.03 -24.45 26.10
C SER A 167 -3.08 -25.99 26.05
N ASP A 168 -2.78 -26.58 24.90
CA ASP A 168 -2.66 -28.03 24.74
C ASP A 168 -1.48 -28.58 25.56
N THR A 169 -0.35 -27.87 25.53
CA THR A 169 0.82 -28.21 26.36
C THR A 169 0.49 -28.15 27.85
N PHE A 170 -0.26 -27.13 28.30
CA PHE A 170 -0.73 -27.05 29.67
C PHE A 170 -1.61 -28.26 30.02
N SER A 171 -2.62 -28.54 29.20
CA SER A 171 -3.59 -29.61 29.45
C SER A 171 -2.95 -31.01 29.44
N SER A 172 -1.91 -31.22 28.62
CA SER A 172 -1.17 -32.50 28.59
C SER A 172 -0.27 -32.72 29.81
N LYS A 173 0.28 -31.64 30.40
CA LYS A 173 1.18 -31.73 31.57
C LYS A 173 0.44 -31.68 32.90
N ALA A 174 -0.71 -31.04 32.95
CA ALA A 174 -1.51 -30.85 34.16
C ALA A 174 -2.65 -31.89 34.32
N VAL A 175 -2.49 -33.11 33.77
CA VAL A 175 -3.50 -34.17 33.87
C VAL A 175 -3.57 -34.72 35.30
N VAL A 176 -4.78 -34.74 35.86
CA VAL A 176 -5.08 -35.39 37.15
C VAL A 176 -5.65 -36.77 36.83
N SER A 177 -4.85 -37.83 37.08
CA SER A 177 -5.27 -39.23 36.87
C SER A 177 -5.74 -39.92 38.16
N GLU A 178 -5.37 -39.37 39.31
CA GLU A 178 -5.71 -39.86 40.65
C GLU A 178 -5.92 -38.66 41.59
N ALA A 179 -6.53 -38.87 42.76
CA ALA A 179 -6.69 -37.80 43.75
C ALA A 179 -5.32 -37.30 44.23
N LEU A 180 -5.00 -36.04 43.88
CA LEU A 180 -3.75 -35.39 44.25
C LEU A 180 -3.95 -34.55 45.51
N THR A 181 -2.92 -34.48 46.35
CA THR A 181 -2.88 -33.48 47.43
C THR A 181 -2.75 -32.07 46.86
N ASP A 182 -3.25 -31.05 47.58
CA ASP A 182 -3.17 -29.65 47.16
C ASP A 182 -1.75 -29.20 46.78
N GLN A 183 -0.72 -29.73 47.47
CA GLN A 183 0.68 -29.45 47.15
C GLN A 183 1.15 -30.09 45.83
N GLN A 184 0.64 -31.27 45.48
CA GLN A 184 0.97 -31.94 44.21
C GLN A 184 0.25 -31.28 43.05
N LEU A 185 -1.03 -30.90 43.23
CA LEU A 185 -1.81 -30.19 42.23
C LEU A 185 -1.23 -28.80 41.92
N THR A 186 -0.81 -28.05 42.94
CA THR A 186 -0.15 -26.76 42.73
C THR A 186 1.21 -26.87 42.04
N ARG A 187 1.99 -27.93 42.30
CA ARG A 187 3.25 -28.19 41.57
C ARG A 187 3.00 -28.54 40.10
N ALA A 188 2.09 -29.48 39.81
CA ALA A 188 1.76 -29.88 38.45
C ALA A 188 1.19 -28.71 37.62
N ALA A 189 0.33 -27.89 38.22
CA ALA A 189 -0.20 -26.68 37.58
C ALA A 189 0.91 -25.66 37.26
N LYS A 190 1.88 -25.47 38.16
CA LYS A 190 3.00 -24.57 37.93
C LYS A 190 3.94 -25.06 36.82
N GLU A 191 4.27 -26.35 36.82
CA GLU A 191 5.10 -26.96 35.76
C GLU A 191 4.41 -26.93 34.39
N GLY A 192 3.09 -27.16 34.35
CA GLY A 192 2.29 -27.02 33.13
C GLY A 192 2.26 -25.57 32.64
N MET A 193 2.10 -24.60 33.56
CA MET A 193 2.10 -23.17 33.25
C MET A 193 3.43 -22.71 32.67
N ASP A 194 4.56 -23.05 33.33
CA ASP A 194 5.90 -22.70 32.87
C ASP A 194 6.18 -23.28 31.46
N ALA A 195 5.73 -24.52 31.21
CA ALA A 195 5.86 -25.15 29.89
C ALA A 195 5.02 -24.46 28.81
N ALA A 196 3.78 -24.07 29.14
CA ALA A 196 2.90 -23.35 28.22
C ALA A 196 3.48 -21.99 27.82
N PHE A 197 4.01 -21.22 28.79
CA PHE A 197 4.68 -19.94 28.50
C PHE A 197 5.98 -20.12 27.71
N GLN A 198 6.73 -21.20 27.92
CA GLN A 198 7.91 -21.50 27.10
C GLN A 198 7.53 -21.73 25.63
N VAL A 199 6.48 -22.52 25.37
CA VAL A 199 5.99 -22.77 24.01
C VAL A 199 5.54 -21.46 23.36
N PHE A 200 4.67 -20.70 24.04
CA PHE A 200 4.20 -19.40 23.54
C PHE A 200 5.34 -18.43 23.23
N ASN A 201 6.29 -18.26 24.16
CA ASN A 201 7.44 -17.37 23.96
C ASN A 201 8.34 -17.84 22.82
N SER A 202 8.48 -19.14 22.61
CA SER A 202 9.30 -19.69 21.52
C SER A 202 8.69 -19.41 20.15
N GLU A 203 7.37 -19.54 20.02
CA GLU A 203 6.64 -19.33 18.77
C GLU A 203 6.49 -17.83 18.46
N CYS A 204 6.26 -17.00 19.49
CA CYS A 204 6.06 -15.57 19.36
C CYS A 204 7.35 -14.75 19.40
N LYS A 205 8.52 -15.37 19.60
CA LYS A 205 9.82 -14.67 19.82
C LYS A 205 10.14 -13.62 18.76
N ARG A 206 9.80 -13.89 17.50
CA ARG A 206 10.05 -13.00 16.36
C ARG A 206 9.16 -11.76 16.35
N PHE A 207 8.05 -11.79 17.10
CA PHE A 207 7.02 -10.77 17.14
C PHE A 207 6.82 -10.20 18.55
N SER A 208 7.81 -10.38 19.44
CA SER A 208 7.71 -9.94 20.85
C SER A 208 7.55 -8.43 21.01
N SER A 209 7.94 -7.64 20.01
CA SER A 209 7.73 -6.18 20.00
C SER A 209 6.34 -5.77 19.52
N GLU A 210 5.54 -6.69 18.99
CA GLU A 210 4.17 -6.38 18.57
C GLU A 210 3.28 -6.14 19.79
N LYS A 211 2.50 -5.05 19.77
CA LYS A 211 1.54 -4.76 20.84
C LYS A 211 0.56 -5.91 21.08
N LYS A 212 0.16 -6.60 20.00
CA LYS A 212 -0.75 -7.75 20.05
C LYS A 212 -0.16 -8.98 20.75
N CYS A 213 1.17 -9.12 20.78
CA CYS A 213 1.83 -10.22 21.48
C CYS A 213 1.52 -10.19 22.99
N GLY A 214 1.57 -9.00 23.61
CA GLY A 214 1.25 -8.84 25.03
C GLY A 214 -0.23 -9.11 25.36
N LEU A 215 -1.15 -8.78 24.44
CA LEU A 215 -2.57 -9.09 24.58
C LEU A 215 -2.82 -10.61 24.57
N HIS A 216 -2.16 -11.34 23.67
CA HIS A 216 -2.28 -12.79 23.58
C HIS A 216 -1.58 -13.52 24.74
N GLU A 217 -0.50 -12.96 25.28
CA GLU A 217 0.10 -13.46 26.51
C GLU A 217 -0.87 -13.34 27.70
N ALA A 218 -1.59 -12.22 27.81
CA ALA A 218 -2.62 -12.05 28.83
C ALA A 218 -3.81 -13.01 28.61
N LEU A 219 -4.25 -13.20 27.36
CA LEU A 219 -5.27 -14.19 27.02
C LEU A 219 -4.85 -15.60 27.44
N LEU A 220 -3.59 -15.99 27.19
CA LEU A 220 -3.06 -17.28 27.62
C LEU A 220 -3.07 -17.43 29.14
N LYS A 221 -2.73 -16.37 29.90
CA LYS A 221 -2.84 -16.38 31.37
C LYS A 221 -4.27 -16.66 31.81
N ASP A 222 -5.25 -16.01 31.21
CA ASP A 222 -6.67 -16.20 31.54
C ASP A 222 -7.16 -17.62 31.19
N VAL A 223 -6.75 -18.15 30.04
CA VAL A 223 -7.08 -19.53 29.62
C VAL A 223 -6.49 -20.54 30.61
N ILE A 224 -5.22 -20.39 30.98
CA ILE A 224 -4.56 -21.27 31.96
C ILE A 224 -5.23 -21.14 33.33
N ASN A 225 -5.57 -19.94 33.79
CA ASN A 225 -6.26 -19.73 35.06
C ASN A 225 -7.61 -20.45 35.13
N ARG A 226 -8.42 -20.35 34.08
CA ARG A 226 -9.69 -21.10 34.00
C ARG A 226 -9.46 -22.60 34.01
N ARG A 227 -8.47 -23.08 33.25
CA ARG A 227 -8.14 -24.50 33.22
C ARG A 227 -7.64 -25.01 34.57
N MET A 228 -6.91 -24.19 35.34
CA MET A 228 -6.53 -24.52 36.72
C MET A 228 -7.73 -24.63 37.65
N GLU A 229 -8.75 -23.77 37.51
CA GLU A 229 -9.99 -23.89 38.30
C GLU A 229 -10.74 -25.17 37.95
N ASP A 230 -10.80 -25.55 36.68
CA ASP A 230 -11.40 -26.81 36.25
C ASP A 230 -10.66 -28.02 36.82
N LEU A 231 -9.32 -28.01 36.78
CA LEU A 231 -8.50 -29.07 37.38
C LEU A 231 -8.69 -29.19 38.89
N ARG A 232 -8.90 -28.08 39.60
CA ARG A 232 -9.23 -28.10 41.03
C ARG A 232 -10.58 -28.78 41.27
N LYS A 233 -11.61 -28.43 40.50
CA LYS A 233 -12.93 -29.06 40.59
C LYS A 233 -12.87 -30.55 40.26
N GLU A 234 -12.10 -30.95 39.24
CA GLU A 234 -11.89 -32.36 38.89
C GLU A 234 -11.23 -33.12 40.05
N ASN A 235 -10.18 -32.54 40.66
CA ASN A 235 -9.51 -33.15 41.82
C ASN A 235 -10.44 -33.24 43.05
N ASP A 236 -11.24 -32.21 43.34
CA ASP A 236 -12.23 -32.23 44.43
C ASP A 236 -13.28 -33.33 44.23
N GLN A 237 -13.69 -33.59 42.98
CA GLN A 237 -14.57 -34.71 42.65
C GLN A 237 -13.90 -36.06 42.85
N PHE A 238 -12.61 -36.21 42.49
CA PHE A 238 -11.86 -37.43 42.76
C PHE A 238 -11.73 -37.68 44.27
N ILE A 239 -11.39 -36.66 45.06
CA ILE A 239 -11.30 -36.73 46.52
C ILE A 239 -12.66 -37.11 47.14
N SER A 240 -13.75 -36.48 46.68
CA SER A 240 -15.11 -36.76 47.17
C SER A 240 -15.55 -38.20 46.88
N LYS A 241 -15.23 -38.74 45.71
CA LYS A 241 -15.48 -40.16 45.37
C LYS A 241 -14.64 -41.09 46.26
N LEU A 242 -13.37 -40.76 46.47
CA LEU A 242 -12.47 -41.56 47.31
C LEU A 242 -12.97 -41.63 48.76
N MET A 243 -13.54 -40.54 49.29
CA MET A 243 -14.15 -40.50 50.63
C MET A 243 -15.52 -41.20 50.71
N ALA A 244 -16.23 -41.34 49.59
CA ALA A 244 -17.52 -42.04 49.54
C ALA A 244 -17.37 -43.57 49.40
N ASP A 245 -16.23 -44.03 48.86
CA ASP A 245 -15.90 -45.45 48.68
C ASP A 245 -15.13 -46.06 49.87
N THR A 246 -14.71 -45.25 50.86
CA THR A 246 -14.11 -45.66 52.15
C THR A 246 -15.11 -45.65 53.29
#